data_AF-A0A7W8KGJ2-F1
#
_entry.id   AF-A0A7W8KGJ2-F1
#
_cell.length_a   1.000
_cell.length_b   1.000
_cell.length_c   1.000
_cell.angle_alpha   90.00
_cell.angle_beta   90.00
_cell.angle_gamma   90.00
#
_symmetry.space_group_name_H-M   'P 1'
#
loop_
_entity.id
_entity.type
_entity.pdbx_description
1 polymer ?
#
loop_
_entity_poly.entity_id
_entity_poly.type
_entity_poly.pdbx_seq_one_letter_code
_entity_poly.pdbx_strand_id
1 'polypeptide(L)'
;MLLRTEPLTLQSARWPAQGRHILAHFDDHHIVVYQAYRPEIATFAVNRGRFGGSFSFTRMSWIKPNFLWMMYRSGWASKAGQERVLALTLPRAEFDSLLRDAVASSLSGAPHLTPEAWRSAVARSDVRLQWDPDHAPDGRPVARWALQLGLRGET
;
A
#
# COMPACT_ATOMS: atom_id res chain seq x y z
N MET A 1 -8.03 -15.51 -6.30
CA MET A 1 -9.10 -14.50 -6.16
C MET A 1 -9.44 -13.93 -7.53
N LEU A 2 -10.72 -13.85 -7.91
CA LEU A 2 -11.16 -13.16 -9.13
C LEU A 2 -11.39 -11.67 -8.80
N LEU A 3 -10.75 -10.76 -9.54
CA LEU A 3 -10.96 -9.32 -9.39
C LEU A 3 -12.34 -8.95 -9.96
N ARG A 4 -13.31 -8.70 -9.06
CA ARG A 4 -14.61 -8.14 -9.45
C ARG A 4 -14.47 -6.64 -9.61
N THR A 5 -14.90 -6.12 -10.75
CA THR A 5 -14.86 -4.68 -11.06
C THR A 5 -16.27 -4.12 -11.21
N GLU A 6 -16.41 -2.84 -10.89
CA GLU A 6 -17.67 -2.10 -11.00
C GLU A 6 -17.33 -0.64 -11.35
N PRO A 7 -18.21 0.10 -12.06
CA PRO A 7 -18.01 1.53 -12.28
C PRO A 7 -17.73 2.30 -10.98
N LEU A 8 -16.76 3.21 -11.02
CA LEU A 8 -16.37 4.02 -9.87
C LEU A 8 -17.55 4.80 -9.28
N THR A 9 -18.43 5.31 -10.12
CA THR A 9 -19.62 6.07 -9.69
C THR A 9 -20.54 5.25 -8.79
N LEU A 10 -20.63 3.94 -9.02
CA LEU A 10 -21.42 3.04 -8.17
C LEU A 10 -20.65 2.64 -6.91
N GLN A 11 -19.35 2.35 -7.03
CA GLN A 11 -18.53 1.98 -5.87
C GLN A 11 -18.40 3.12 -4.86
N SER A 12 -18.04 4.31 -5.34
CA SER A 12 -17.78 5.48 -4.50
C SER A 12 -19.01 5.99 -3.76
N ALA A 13 -20.22 5.71 -4.26
CA ALA A 13 -21.47 6.00 -3.56
C ALA A 13 -21.61 5.22 -2.23
N ARG A 14 -20.89 4.11 -2.06
CA ARG A 14 -20.91 3.26 -0.86
C ARG A 14 -19.65 3.40 -0.01
N TRP A 15 -18.66 4.14 -0.47
CA TRP A 15 -17.43 4.35 0.29
C TRP A 15 -17.63 5.40 1.39
N PRO A 16 -16.84 5.34 2.47
CA PRO A 16 -16.81 6.41 3.46
C PRO A 16 -16.52 7.77 2.81
N ALA A 17 -17.16 8.83 3.27
CA ALA A 17 -16.97 10.16 2.70
C ALA A 17 -15.67 10.84 3.17
N GLN A 18 -15.22 10.54 4.39
CA GLN A 18 -14.09 11.21 5.05
C GLN A 18 -13.39 10.29 6.05
N GLY A 19 -12.18 10.67 6.50
CA GLY A 19 -11.45 9.95 7.55
C GLY A 19 -10.50 8.86 7.04
N ARG A 20 -9.90 8.11 7.96
CA ARG A 20 -8.89 7.08 7.66
C ARG A 20 -9.55 5.74 7.36
N HIS A 21 -9.43 5.26 6.12
CA HIS A 21 -10.05 4.01 5.70
C HIS A 21 -9.12 3.18 4.83
N ILE A 22 -9.16 1.86 5.04
CA ILE A 22 -8.50 0.88 4.18
C ILE A 22 -9.51 0.49 3.10
N LEU A 23 -9.39 1.09 1.92
CA LEU A 23 -10.12 0.65 0.73
C LEU A 23 -9.26 -0.34 -0.03
N ALA A 24 -9.81 -1.53 -0.31
CA ALA A 24 -9.11 -2.63 -0.97
C ALA A 24 -10.09 -3.50 -1.76
N HIS A 25 -9.59 -4.24 -2.74
CA HIS A 25 -10.27 -5.46 -3.19
C HIS A 25 -9.89 -6.59 -2.24
N PHE A 26 -10.88 -7.27 -1.66
CA PHE A 26 -10.66 -8.40 -0.76
C PHE A 26 -11.83 -9.39 -0.82
N ASP A 27 -11.55 -10.61 -0.36
CA ASP A 27 -12.55 -11.62 0.00
C ASP A 27 -12.26 -12.13 1.42
N ASP A 28 -12.92 -13.21 1.84
CA ASP A 28 -12.75 -13.78 3.19
C ASP A 28 -11.31 -14.23 3.47
N HIS A 29 -10.54 -14.56 2.42
CA HIS A 29 -9.22 -15.17 2.52
C HIS A 29 -8.09 -14.32 1.95
N HIS A 30 -8.38 -13.35 1.08
CA HIS A 30 -7.37 -12.62 0.34
C HIS A 30 -7.63 -11.12 0.31
N ILE A 31 -6.55 -10.36 0.15
CA ILE A 31 -6.57 -8.93 -0.12
C ILE A 31 -5.60 -8.60 -1.24
N VAL A 32 -5.96 -7.62 -2.06
CA VAL A 32 -5.11 -7.11 -3.13
C VAL A 32 -4.41 -5.85 -2.67
N VAL A 33 -3.09 -5.83 -2.86
CA VAL A 33 -2.26 -4.65 -2.66
C VAL A 33 -1.49 -4.33 -3.92
N TYR A 34 -1.15 -3.06 -4.09
CA TYR A 34 -0.50 -2.56 -5.29
C TYR A 34 0.88 -2.00 -4.98
N GLN A 35 1.81 -2.22 -5.91
CA GLN A 35 3.15 -1.63 -5.92
C GLN A 35 3.52 -1.24 -7.35
N ALA A 36 4.30 -0.16 -7.49
CA ALA A 36 4.76 0.31 -8.79
C ALA A 36 6.28 0.18 -8.91
N TYR A 37 6.73 -0.27 -10.09
CA TYR A 37 8.12 -0.61 -10.35
C TYR A 37 8.57 -0.23 -11.76
N ARG A 38 9.90 -0.24 -11.95
CA ARG A 38 10.55 -0.31 -13.25
C ARG A 38 10.08 -1.56 -14.02
N PRO A 39 10.05 -1.52 -15.36
CA PRO A 39 9.65 -2.66 -16.19
C PRO A 39 10.41 -3.96 -15.88
N GLU A 40 11.72 -3.89 -15.61
CA GLU A 40 12.55 -5.07 -15.32
C GLU A 40 12.12 -5.85 -14.07
N ILE A 41 11.80 -5.15 -12.98
CA ILE A 41 11.34 -5.77 -11.72
C ILE A 41 9.96 -6.40 -11.93
N ALA A 42 9.04 -5.65 -12.56
CA ALA A 42 7.69 -6.12 -12.81
C ALA A 42 7.67 -7.34 -13.74
N THR A 43 8.44 -7.30 -14.82
CA THR A 43 8.57 -8.40 -15.78
C THR A 43 9.15 -9.64 -15.11
N PHE A 44 10.20 -9.48 -14.29
CA PHE A 44 10.75 -10.60 -13.52
C PHE A 44 9.68 -11.21 -12.61
N ALA A 45 8.98 -10.38 -11.82
CA ALA A 45 7.99 -10.85 -10.86
C ALA A 45 6.84 -11.61 -11.52
N VAL A 46 6.31 -11.09 -12.62
CA VAL A 46 5.23 -11.74 -13.38
C VAL A 46 5.69 -13.06 -13.99
N ASN A 47 6.88 -13.10 -14.59
CA ASN A 47 7.38 -14.31 -15.24
C ASN A 47 7.79 -15.41 -14.26
N ARG A 48 8.22 -15.04 -13.05
CA ARG A 48 8.72 -15.98 -12.04
C ARG A 48 7.74 -16.29 -10.92
N GLY A 49 6.64 -15.54 -10.83
CA GLY A 49 5.68 -15.63 -9.72
C GLY A 49 6.26 -15.23 -8.36
N ARG A 50 7.40 -14.52 -8.32
CA ARG A 50 8.07 -14.05 -7.10
C ARG A 50 8.99 -12.87 -7.39
N PHE A 51 9.25 -12.05 -6.38
CA PHE A 51 10.27 -11.00 -6.48
C PHE A 51 11.70 -11.56 -6.51
N GLY A 52 12.60 -10.82 -7.16
CA GLY A 52 14.01 -11.17 -7.35
C GLY A 52 14.64 -10.29 -8.43
N GLY A 53 15.82 -10.67 -8.93
CA GLY A 53 16.54 -9.88 -9.93
C GLY A 53 16.90 -8.49 -9.40
N SER A 54 16.47 -7.44 -10.10
CA SER A 54 16.69 -6.04 -9.70
C SER A 54 15.89 -5.59 -8.47
N PHE A 55 15.03 -6.44 -7.89
CA PHE A 55 14.28 -6.09 -6.68
C PHE A 55 15.20 -6.08 -5.44
N SER A 56 15.06 -5.05 -4.60
CA SER A 56 15.82 -4.92 -3.35
C SER A 56 14.94 -5.29 -2.16
N PHE A 57 15.34 -6.33 -1.42
CA PHE A 57 14.69 -6.75 -0.17
C PHE A 57 15.12 -5.92 1.05
N THR A 58 16.27 -5.24 0.97
CA THR A 58 16.78 -4.40 2.05
C THR A 58 16.16 -3.01 2.08
N ARG A 59 15.72 -2.51 0.91
CA ARG A 59 15.04 -1.23 0.80
C ARG A 59 13.55 -1.38 1.15
N MET A 60 13.05 -0.44 1.95
CA MET A 60 11.63 -0.31 2.25
C MET A 60 10.80 -0.20 0.95
N SER A 61 9.87 -1.13 0.78
CA SER A 61 8.93 -1.19 -0.35
C SER A 61 7.51 -0.96 0.16
N TRP A 62 6.75 -0.10 -0.51
CA TRP A 62 5.47 0.37 -0.01
C TRP A 62 4.29 -0.24 -0.74
N ILE A 63 3.55 -1.12 -0.07
CA ILE A 63 2.29 -1.69 -0.54
C ILE A 63 1.12 -0.74 -0.26
N LYS A 64 0.16 -0.68 -1.19
CA LYS A 64 -1.05 0.15 -1.09
C LYS A 64 -2.28 -0.71 -1.38
N PRO A 65 -3.20 -0.91 -0.43
CA PRO A 65 -4.47 -1.57 -0.73
C PRO A 65 -5.37 -0.71 -1.62
N ASN A 66 -5.26 0.62 -1.51
CA ASN A 66 -6.08 1.56 -2.28
C ASN A 66 -5.50 1.77 -3.70
N PHE A 67 -6.28 1.37 -4.70
CA PHE A 67 -5.91 1.50 -6.12
C PHE A 67 -5.70 2.95 -6.56
N LEU A 68 -6.63 3.86 -6.25
CA LEU A 68 -6.53 5.26 -6.67
C LEU A 68 -5.32 5.95 -6.03
N TRP A 69 -5.00 5.61 -4.77
CA TRP A 69 -3.78 6.07 -4.13
C TRP A 69 -2.52 5.56 -4.85
N MET A 70 -2.47 4.29 -5.24
CA MET A 70 -1.36 3.75 -6.03
C MET A 70 -1.24 4.44 -7.39
N MET A 71 -2.35 4.60 -8.10
CA MET A 71 -2.34 5.24 -9.42
C MET A 71 -1.91 6.70 -9.34
N TYR A 72 -2.45 7.47 -8.39
CA TYR A 72 -1.97 8.82 -8.13
C TYR A 72 -0.46 8.85 -7.84
N ARG A 73 0.04 7.95 -6.98
CA ARG A 73 1.46 7.96 -6.59
C ARG A 73 2.41 7.61 -7.72
N SER A 74 2.04 6.71 -8.60
CA SER A 74 2.79 6.38 -9.82
C SER A 74 2.56 7.38 -10.96
N GLY A 75 1.69 8.38 -10.78
CA GLY A 75 1.29 9.29 -11.85
C GLY A 75 0.61 8.54 -13.00
N TRP A 76 -0.29 7.61 -12.66
CA TRP A 76 -0.90 6.69 -13.61
C TRP A 76 0.12 5.88 -14.42
N ALA A 77 1.13 5.35 -13.73
CA ALA A 77 2.26 4.63 -14.31
C ALA A 77 3.10 5.43 -15.34
N SER A 78 3.03 6.76 -15.32
CA SER A 78 3.87 7.61 -16.19
C SER A 78 5.19 8.04 -15.52
N LYS A 79 5.31 7.94 -14.19
CA LYS A 79 6.52 8.37 -13.48
C LYS A 79 7.67 7.38 -13.73
N ALA A 80 8.84 7.93 -14.01
CA ALA A 80 10.08 7.17 -14.13
C ALA A 80 10.32 6.31 -12.86
N GLY A 81 10.62 5.04 -13.06
CA GLY A 81 10.79 4.05 -12.00
C GLY A 81 9.51 3.42 -11.45
N GLN A 82 8.33 3.82 -11.93
CA GLN A 82 7.01 3.35 -11.51
C GLN A 82 6.09 3.04 -12.70
N GLU A 83 6.66 2.61 -13.82
CA GLU A 83 5.98 2.42 -15.10
C GLU A 83 5.14 1.14 -15.20
N ARG A 84 5.23 0.26 -14.20
CA ARG A 84 4.44 -0.96 -14.11
C ARG A 84 3.85 -1.10 -12.70
N VAL A 85 2.53 -1.17 -12.62
CA VAL A 85 1.81 -1.41 -11.37
C VAL A 85 1.45 -2.89 -11.30
N LEU A 86 1.89 -3.57 -10.26
CA LEU A 86 1.52 -4.96 -9.97
C LEU A 86 0.38 -4.98 -8.95
N ALA A 87 -0.63 -5.80 -9.24
CA ALA A 87 -1.64 -6.21 -8.25
C ALA A 87 -1.18 -7.53 -7.62
N LEU A 88 -0.87 -7.49 -6.33
CA LEU A 88 -0.38 -8.63 -5.55
C LEU A 88 -1.51 -9.12 -4.66
N THR A 89 -1.80 -10.41 -4.69
CA THR A 89 -2.78 -11.02 -3.80
C THR A 89 -2.05 -11.59 -2.58
N LEU A 90 -2.44 -11.17 -1.39
CA LEU A 90 -1.92 -11.66 -0.13
C LEU A 90 -3.02 -12.43 0.61
N PRO A 91 -2.67 -13.44 1.42
CA PRO A 91 -3.61 -13.94 2.41
C PRO A 91 -4.03 -12.80 3.34
N ARG A 92 -5.33 -12.67 3.60
CA ARG A 92 -5.87 -11.58 4.40
C ARG A 92 -5.34 -11.60 5.83
N ALA A 93 -5.18 -12.79 6.41
CA ALA A 93 -4.61 -12.97 7.75
C ALA A 93 -3.18 -12.41 7.85
N GLU A 94 -2.37 -12.55 6.81
CA GLU A 94 -1.00 -12.02 6.76
C GLU A 94 -1.02 -10.49 6.70
N PHE A 95 -1.88 -9.91 5.85
CA PHE A 95 -2.05 -8.46 5.82
C PHE A 95 -2.52 -7.89 7.16
N ASP A 96 -3.42 -8.59 7.84
CA ASP A 96 -3.86 -8.21 9.18
C ASP A 96 -2.72 -8.33 10.21
N SER A 97 -1.77 -9.26 10.02
CA SER A 97 -0.55 -9.33 10.84
C SER A 97 0.36 -8.14 10.59
N LEU A 98 0.59 -7.77 9.32
CA LEU A 98 1.34 -6.57 8.97
C LEU A 98 0.75 -5.33 9.65
N LEU A 99 -0.59 -5.20 9.68
CA LEU A 99 -1.24 -4.08 10.37
C LEU A 99 -0.98 -4.06 11.88
N ARG A 100 -0.95 -5.22 12.53
CA ARG A 100 -0.66 -5.33 13.97
C ARG A 100 0.79 -4.99 14.30
N ASP A 101 1.71 -5.38 13.43
CA ASP A 101 3.16 -5.20 13.63
C ASP A 101 3.66 -3.81 13.19
N ALA A 102 2.80 -3.04 12.50
CA ALA A 102 3.19 -1.78 11.91
C ALA A 102 3.42 -0.67 12.94
N VAL A 103 4.54 0.04 12.77
CA VAL A 103 4.84 1.26 13.51
C VAL A 103 4.58 2.47 12.62
N ALA A 104 3.91 3.50 13.16
CA ALA A 104 3.66 4.73 12.42
C ALA A 104 4.96 5.35 11.90
N SER A 105 4.99 5.74 10.62
CA SER A 105 6.17 6.32 9.95
C SER A 105 6.50 7.73 10.42
N SER A 106 5.61 8.38 11.18
CA SER A 106 5.82 9.68 11.82
C SER A 106 5.34 9.65 13.27
N LEU A 107 5.94 10.50 14.11
CA LEU A 107 5.51 10.67 15.50
C LEU A 107 4.04 11.13 15.61
N SER A 108 3.59 12.00 14.69
CA SER A 108 2.19 12.44 14.63
C SER A 108 1.19 11.30 14.37
N GLY A 109 1.66 10.20 13.77
CA GLY A 109 0.88 8.98 13.58
C GLY A 109 0.85 8.06 14.82
N ALA A 110 1.70 8.32 15.82
CA ALA A 110 1.77 7.58 17.09
C ALA A 110 1.65 8.52 18.30
N PRO A 111 0.51 9.21 18.48
CA PRO A 111 0.35 10.24 19.53
C PRO A 111 0.43 9.69 20.96
N HIS A 112 0.37 8.36 21.12
CA HIS A 112 0.50 7.66 22.41
C HIS A 112 1.96 7.36 22.79
N LEU A 113 2.93 7.64 21.92
CA LEU A 113 4.35 7.41 22.17
C LEU A 113 5.09 8.73 22.44
N THR A 114 6.13 8.65 23.27
CA THR A 114 7.14 9.70 23.38
C THR A 114 8.04 9.69 22.13
N PRO A 115 8.72 10.80 21.80
CA PRO A 115 9.67 10.84 20.68
C PRO A 115 10.72 9.72 20.76
N GLU A 116 11.25 9.44 21.96
CA GLU A 116 12.27 8.43 22.21
C GLU A 116 11.72 7.02 22.02
N ALA A 117 10.53 6.73 22.58
CA ALA A 117 9.87 5.43 22.41
C ALA A 117 9.53 5.18 20.94
N TRP A 118 9.05 6.21 20.23
CA TRP A 118 8.76 6.13 18.80
C TRP A 118 10.02 5.85 17.97
N ARG A 119 11.12 6.59 18.17
CA ARG A 119 12.40 6.32 17.45
C ARG A 119 12.89 4.89 17.69
N SER A 120 12.77 4.42 18.92
CA SER A 120 13.17 3.07 19.32
C SER A 120 12.29 1.99 18.67
N ALA A 121 10.97 2.18 18.66
CA ALA A 121 10.02 1.29 17.99
C ALA A 121 10.24 1.28 16.47
N VAL A 122 10.49 2.45 15.89
CA VAL A 122 10.84 2.58 14.48
C VAL A 122 12.09 1.75 14.19
N ALA A 123 13.20 1.99 14.88
CA ALA A 123 14.47 1.28 14.61
C ALA A 123 14.35 -0.25 14.55
N ARG A 124 13.50 -0.85 15.40
CA ARG A 124 13.29 -2.31 15.48
C ARG A 124 12.24 -2.89 14.55
N SER A 125 11.42 -2.05 13.92
CA SER A 125 10.28 -2.52 13.13
C SER A 125 10.59 -2.56 11.64
N ASP A 126 10.16 -3.64 10.99
CA ASP A 126 10.25 -3.86 9.56
C ASP A 126 8.96 -3.52 8.80
N VAL A 127 7.89 -3.24 9.54
CA VAL A 127 6.61 -2.78 9.00
C VAL A 127 6.33 -1.33 9.40
N ARG A 128 6.20 -0.46 8.41
CA ARG A 128 5.82 0.95 8.59
C ARG A 128 4.39 1.17 8.18
N LEU A 129 3.68 2.02 8.92
CA LEU A 129 2.35 2.47 8.56
C LEU A 129 2.35 3.98 8.29
N GLN A 130 1.74 4.38 7.18
CA GLN A 130 1.53 5.79 6.86
C GLN A 130 0.11 6.01 6.33
N TRP A 131 -0.49 7.12 6.76
CA TRP A 131 -1.73 7.65 6.21
C TRP A 131 -1.42 8.87 5.35
N ASP A 132 -1.91 8.88 4.12
CA ASP A 132 -1.80 10.02 3.20
C ASP A 132 -3.18 10.40 2.66
N PRO A 133 -3.35 11.62 2.10
CA PRO A 133 -4.61 11.98 1.46
C PRO A 133 -4.98 10.97 0.35
N ASP A 134 -6.23 10.53 0.36
CA ASP A 134 -6.81 9.78 -0.75
C ASP A 134 -7.11 10.73 -1.92
N HIS A 135 -7.28 10.19 -3.13
CA HIS A 135 -7.44 10.99 -4.35
C HIS A 135 -8.55 10.43 -5.24
N ALA A 136 -9.26 11.32 -5.93
CA ALA A 136 -10.15 10.92 -7.02
C ALA A 136 -9.33 10.64 -8.30
N PRO A 137 -9.92 10.06 -9.36
CA PRO A 137 -9.16 9.68 -10.56
C PRO A 137 -8.45 10.82 -11.29
N ASP A 138 -9.04 12.03 -11.22
CA ASP A 138 -8.47 13.27 -11.74
C ASP A 138 -7.28 13.78 -10.91
N GLY A 139 -6.95 13.12 -9.80
CA GLY A 139 -5.85 13.47 -8.90
C GLY A 139 -6.19 14.57 -7.90
N ARG A 140 -7.46 14.99 -7.77
CA ARG A 140 -7.84 15.91 -6.69
C ARG A 140 -7.88 15.17 -5.34
N PRO A 141 -7.41 15.79 -4.25
CA PRO A 141 -7.53 15.20 -2.93
C PRO A 141 -9.01 15.10 -2.53
N VAL A 142 -9.33 14.11 -1.71
CA VAL A 142 -10.66 13.93 -1.10
C VAL A 142 -10.54 13.89 0.42
N ALA A 143 -11.65 14.03 1.15
CA ALA A 143 -11.64 14.11 2.61
C ALA A 143 -11.24 12.80 3.33
N ARG A 144 -11.06 11.70 2.57
CA ARG A 144 -10.53 10.44 3.08
C ARG A 144 -9.01 10.42 3.09
N TRP A 145 -8.48 9.50 3.87
CA TRP A 145 -7.06 9.16 3.93
C TRP A 145 -6.87 7.70 3.56
N ALA A 146 -5.85 7.43 2.76
CA ALA A 146 -5.47 6.11 2.29
C ALA A 146 -4.26 5.59 3.07
N LEU A 147 -4.31 4.30 3.40
CA LEU A 147 -3.21 3.57 4.03
C LEU A 147 -2.12 3.25 3.00
N GLN A 148 -0.86 3.32 3.42
CA GLN A 148 0.23 2.53 2.84
C GLN A 148 1.06 1.85 3.92
N LEU A 149 1.54 0.64 3.63
CA LEU A 149 2.44 -0.11 4.50
C LEU A 149 3.82 -0.24 3.84
N GLY A 150 4.87 0.11 4.56
CA GLY A 150 6.25 -0.09 4.14
C GLY A 150 6.76 -1.40 4.70
N LEU A 151 7.36 -2.24 3.87
CA LEU A 151 7.92 -3.54 4.21
C LEU A 151 9.40 -3.59 3.86
N ARG A 152 10.21 -4.28 4.67
CA ARG A 152 11.61 -4.61 4.38
C ARG A 152 12.02 -5.89 5.10
N GLY A 153 13.18 -6.43 4.76
CA GLY A 153 13.73 -7.58 5.49
C GLY A 153 12.98 -8.86 5.15
N GLU A 154 12.75 -9.71 6.15
CA GLU A 154 12.09 -11.02 6.01
C GLU A 154 10.55 -10.95 6.07
N THR A 155 9.98 -9.75 6.03
CA THR A 155 8.53 -9.50 6.11
C THR A 155 7.81 -9.62 4.77
#